data_AF-A0A7S4KYL8-F1
#
_entry.id   AF-A0A7S4KYL8-F1
#
_cell.length_a   1.000
_cell.length_b   1.000
_cell.length_c   1.000
_cell.angle_alpha   90.00
_cell.angle_beta   90.00
_cell.angle_gamma   90.00
#
_symmetry.space_group_name_H-M   'P 1'
#
loop_
_entity.id
_entity.type
_entity.pdbx_description
1 polymer ?
#
loop_
_entity_poly.entity_id
_entity_poly.type
_entity_poly.pdbx_seq_one_letter_code
_entity_poly.pdbx_strand_id
1 'polypeptide(L)'
;NMMAQRLLLGFFLGFLGLVVSQDSSCPAPPCSPDCYFHGSCNLTTNKCDCHFGYAGKNCEKRICERATCVYGKCNEDGSCSCDSGYIGAHCDILIGVQPYTAPVCNLDSLCVCDAHGRECTDDSIAPDLFVLEKYLKPYVEWKKFDKCDCAVGDCIDDYGLRKLLRFTVMTYNAGPADLFIGQPGQYTDDALLGDIYSWHVCHNHPHFLPWNVFRLVNDKRRNATGHVARYVHERSKSGSTVIDSTRSSSLAPGKIRKYVDQRQGVQAGWSDWYPDYLDCQWIDITDLEPGDWTLEIEVNPLRKFKERDYDNNLLQYPLTCSPKCVHGACDFGSNCLCDDGWTGEDCNTRYGKGGDVCVPDCGDAHCGESNCPFELCGVCERHSHCKNGKCMCSPRCEGKFCGPDGCGSHCGVCMGENEVCDESAGQCICTPSCAYKDCGFDGCFHVCGTCGEGEACVNYHCIAANATRLA
;
A
#
# COMPACT_ATOMS: atom_id res chain seq x y z
N ASN A 1 -28.81 -36.68 -22.65
CA ASN A 1 -27.44 -36.18 -22.85
C ASN A 1 -27.29 -34.75 -22.35
N MET A 2 -27.50 -34.56 -21.05
CA MET A 2 -27.44 -33.29 -20.34
C MET A 2 -26.23 -33.31 -19.40
N MET A 3 -25.02 -33.17 -19.94
CA MET A 3 -23.78 -32.92 -19.18
C MET A 3 -22.77 -32.29 -20.14
N ALA A 4 -22.89 -30.98 -20.44
CA ALA A 4 -21.83 -30.22 -21.12
C ALA A 4 -22.01 -28.67 -21.12
N GLN A 5 -22.96 -28.08 -20.38
CA GLN A 5 -23.30 -26.64 -20.54
C GLN A 5 -23.41 -25.85 -19.22
N ARG A 6 -22.54 -26.10 -18.23
CA ARG A 6 -22.54 -25.34 -16.96
C ARG A 6 -21.20 -24.79 -16.48
N LEU A 7 -20.19 -24.66 -17.35
CA LEU A 7 -18.85 -24.20 -16.95
C LEU A 7 -18.37 -22.89 -17.60
N LEU A 8 -19.25 -22.12 -18.26
CA LEU A 8 -18.87 -20.90 -19.00
C LEU A 8 -19.67 -19.64 -18.62
N LEU A 9 -20.25 -19.59 -17.42
CA LEU A 9 -21.06 -18.45 -16.96
C LEU A 9 -20.46 -17.68 -15.76
N GLY A 10 -19.14 -17.75 -15.57
CA GLY A 10 -18.42 -16.99 -14.53
C GLY A 10 -17.52 -15.85 -15.04
N PHE A 11 -17.33 -15.69 -16.35
CA PHE A 11 -16.27 -14.83 -16.91
C PHE A 11 -16.76 -13.55 -17.63
N PHE A 12 -18.06 -13.24 -17.58
CA PHE A 12 -18.63 -12.07 -18.29
C PHE A 12 -19.52 -11.22 -17.38
N LEU A 13 -18.99 -10.76 -16.25
CA LEU A 13 -19.51 -9.59 -15.56
C LEU A 13 -18.42 -8.52 -15.55
N GLY A 14 -18.49 -7.63 -16.56
CA GLY A 14 -18.14 -6.22 -16.43
C GLY A 14 -16.69 -5.86 -16.12
N PHE A 15 -15.82 -5.94 -17.14
CA PHE A 15 -14.77 -4.92 -17.33
C PHE A 15 -15.41 -3.59 -17.84
N LEU A 16 -16.45 -3.10 -17.18
CA LEU A 16 -16.63 -1.65 -17.14
C LEU A 16 -15.60 -1.18 -16.12
N GLY A 17 -14.65 -0.35 -16.55
CA GLY A 17 -13.63 0.21 -15.69
C GLY A 17 -14.23 0.63 -14.36
N LEU A 18 -13.96 -0.17 -13.33
CA LEU A 18 -14.12 0.24 -11.95
C LEU A 18 -13.03 1.29 -11.75
N VAL A 19 -13.36 2.53 -12.13
CA VAL A 19 -12.88 3.67 -11.36
C VAL A 19 -13.45 3.41 -9.98
N VAL A 20 -12.63 2.80 -9.11
CA VAL A 20 -12.91 2.69 -7.70
C VAL A 20 -13.12 4.13 -7.25
N SER A 21 -14.38 4.53 -7.11
CA SER A 21 -14.67 5.86 -6.60
C SER A 21 -14.26 5.82 -5.13
N GLN A 22 -13.12 6.45 -4.82
CA GLN A 22 -12.87 6.87 -3.45
C GLN A 22 -14.14 7.56 -2.94
N ASP A 23 -14.51 7.27 -1.70
CA ASP A 23 -15.64 7.91 -1.03
C ASP A 23 -15.60 9.42 -1.32
N SER A 24 -16.71 10.01 -1.76
CA SER A 24 -16.82 11.43 -2.13
C SER A 24 -16.38 12.43 -1.06
N SER A 25 -16.19 11.97 0.19
CA SER A 25 -15.63 12.73 1.30
C SER A 25 -14.08 12.76 1.33
N CYS A 26 -13.41 11.94 0.54
CA CYS A 26 -11.96 11.98 0.37
C CYS A 26 -11.57 13.00 -0.71
N PRO A 27 -10.48 13.77 -0.51
CA PRO A 27 -9.97 14.64 -1.55
C PRO A 27 -9.62 13.82 -2.79
N ALA A 28 -9.94 14.37 -3.97
CA ALA A 28 -9.62 13.70 -5.23
C ALA A 28 -8.12 13.36 -5.27
N PRO A 29 -7.76 12.17 -5.76
CA PRO A 29 -6.36 11.78 -5.83
C PRO A 29 -5.59 12.77 -6.70
N PRO A 30 -4.28 12.96 -6.44
CA PRO A 30 -3.46 13.83 -7.25
C PRO A 30 -3.58 13.48 -8.74
N CYS A 31 -3.69 14.51 -9.58
CA CYS A 31 -3.90 14.43 -11.01
C CYS A 31 -5.16 13.63 -11.39
N SER A 32 -6.32 14.03 -10.87
CA SER A 32 -7.62 13.49 -11.26
C SER A 32 -8.36 14.40 -12.25
N PRO A 33 -8.90 13.89 -13.39
CA PRO A 33 -8.67 12.54 -13.92
C PRO A 33 -7.19 12.36 -14.28
N ASP A 34 -6.75 11.09 -14.30
CA ASP A 34 -5.36 10.69 -14.51
C ASP A 34 -4.72 11.35 -15.74
N CYS A 35 -3.39 11.33 -15.80
CA CYS A 35 -2.64 11.92 -16.91
C CYS A 35 -2.75 11.12 -18.22
N TYR A 36 -3.86 10.41 -18.43
CA TYR A 36 -4.17 9.55 -19.58
C TYR A 36 -3.04 8.57 -19.95
N PHE A 37 -2.22 8.16 -18.98
CA PHE A 37 -0.99 7.37 -19.21
C PHE A 37 0.09 8.04 -20.06
N HIS A 38 -0.09 9.32 -20.40
CA HIS A 38 0.74 10.12 -21.30
C HIS A 38 1.50 11.22 -20.55
N GLY A 39 1.50 11.19 -19.22
CA GLY A 39 2.14 12.15 -18.35
C GLY A 39 2.46 11.56 -16.99
N SER A 40 3.42 12.17 -16.30
CA SER A 40 3.77 11.82 -14.93
C SER A 40 3.07 12.79 -13.99
N CYS A 41 2.39 12.29 -12.95
CA CYS A 41 1.75 13.16 -11.98
C CYS A 41 2.80 13.80 -11.06
N ASN A 42 2.83 15.13 -11.05
CA ASN A 42 3.64 15.92 -10.15
C ASN A 42 2.88 16.16 -8.84
N LEU A 43 3.18 15.35 -7.83
CA LEU A 43 2.46 15.35 -6.54
C LEU A 43 2.56 16.69 -5.78
N THR A 44 3.60 17.48 -6.03
CA THR A 44 3.79 18.80 -5.41
C THR A 44 2.86 19.85 -6.01
N THR A 45 2.66 19.81 -7.33
CA THR A 45 1.88 20.83 -8.06
C THR A 45 0.48 20.37 -8.42
N ASN A 46 0.19 19.08 -8.24
CA ASN A 46 -1.05 18.43 -8.64
C ASN A 46 -1.36 18.62 -10.14
N LYS A 47 -0.32 18.54 -10.99
CA LYS A 47 -0.40 18.70 -12.45
C LYS A 47 0.32 17.56 -13.17
N CYS A 48 -0.10 17.30 -14.40
CA CYS A 48 0.53 16.32 -15.27
C CYS A 48 1.73 16.94 -16.00
N ASP A 49 2.91 16.35 -15.78
CA ASP A 49 4.10 16.60 -16.60
C ASP A 49 4.02 15.67 -17.82
N CYS A 50 3.53 16.18 -18.95
CA CYS A 50 3.28 15.35 -20.13
C CYS A 50 4.56 14.76 -20.70
N HIS A 51 4.48 13.47 -21.00
CA HIS A 51 5.51 12.74 -21.71
C HIS A 51 5.67 13.33 -23.10
N PHE A 52 6.85 13.11 -23.69
CA PHE A 52 7.19 13.65 -25.00
C PHE A 52 6.15 13.22 -26.05
N GLY A 53 5.67 14.16 -26.88
CA GLY A 53 4.64 13.89 -27.88
C GLY A 53 3.19 14.02 -27.38
N TYR A 54 2.97 14.43 -26.14
CA TYR A 54 1.63 14.68 -25.58
C TYR A 54 1.55 16.06 -24.92
N ALA A 55 0.34 16.62 -24.91
CA ALA A 55 0.02 17.88 -24.25
C ALA A 55 -1.44 17.90 -23.81
N GLY A 56 -1.87 19.04 -23.27
CA GLY A 56 -3.18 19.19 -22.63
C GLY A 56 -3.03 19.28 -21.12
N LYS A 57 -4.15 19.46 -20.42
CA LYS A 57 -4.12 19.62 -18.95
C LYS A 57 -3.76 18.30 -18.26
N ASN A 58 -4.19 17.20 -18.86
CA ASN A 58 -4.04 15.83 -18.40
C ASN A 58 -3.34 14.96 -19.46
N CYS A 59 -2.59 15.56 -20.39
CA CYS A 59 -1.86 14.87 -21.47
C CYS A 59 -2.75 14.10 -22.46
N GLU A 60 -4.01 14.53 -22.57
CA GLU A 60 -5.05 13.95 -23.41
C GLU A 60 -4.84 14.19 -24.93
N LYS A 61 -3.97 15.14 -25.30
CA LYS A 61 -3.77 15.55 -26.69
C LYS A 61 -2.47 14.99 -27.24
N ARG A 62 -2.56 14.13 -28.25
CA ARG A 62 -1.41 13.72 -29.08
C ARG A 62 -0.85 14.91 -29.86
N ILE A 63 0.46 15.06 -29.86
CA ILE A 63 1.22 15.97 -30.71
C ILE A 63 2.15 15.14 -31.59
N CYS A 64 1.82 15.11 -32.87
CA CYS A 64 2.66 14.51 -33.89
C CYS A 64 3.25 15.63 -34.73
N GLU A 65 4.42 16.11 -34.32
CA GLU A 65 5.25 16.96 -35.16
C GLU A 65 6.27 16.08 -35.87
N ARG A 66 6.80 16.52 -37.02
CA ARG A 66 7.78 15.75 -37.81
C ARG A 66 9.08 15.42 -37.02
N ALA A 67 9.30 16.10 -35.90
CA ALA A 67 10.38 15.82 -34.95
C ALA A 67 10.05 14.69 -33.94
N THR A 68 8.77 14.36 -33.74
CA THR A 68 8.31 13.33 -32.80
C THR A 68 8.00 11.99 -33.48
N CYS A 69 7.79 11.95 -34.79
CA CYS A 69 7.63 10.72 -35.58
C CYS A 69 8.94 10.49 -36.36
N VAL A 70 9.91 9.84 -35.71
CA VAL A 70 11.33 9.88 -36.11
C VAL A 70 11.60 9.03 -37.35
N TYR A 71 11.12 7.79 -37.37
CA TYR A 71 11.24 6.87 -38.51
C TYR A 71 9.86 6.31 -38.90
N GLY A 72 8.98 7.21 -39.32
CA GLY A 72 7.63 6.87 -39.72
C GLY A 72 6.88 8.04 -40.32
N LYS A 73 5.61 7.81 -40.67
CA LYS A 73 4.70 8.83 -41.19
C LYS A 73 3.69 9.24 -40.12
N CYS A 74 3.61 10.54 -39.89
CA CYS A 74 2.63 11.15 -39.00
C CYS A 74 1.23 11.20 -39.64
N ASN A 75 0.21 10.73 -38.92
CA ASN A 75 -1.19 10.73 -39.34
C ASN A 75 -1.96 11.95 -38.79
N GLU A 76 -3.14 12.23 -39.36
CA GLU A 76 -3.96 13.41 -38.98
C GLU A 76 -4.51 13.34 -37.55
N ASP A 77 -4.64 12.13 -37.00
CA ASP A 77 -5.05 11.86 -35.61
C ASP A 77 -3.90 12.00 -34.59
N GLY A 78 -2.68 12.27 -35.05
CA GLY A 78 -1.49 12.38 -34.21
C GLY A 78 -0.81 11.05 -33.90
N SER A 79 -1.18 9.93 -34.56
CA SER A 79 -0.47 8.66 -34.50
C SER A 79 0.71 8.62 -35.50
N CYS A 80 1.71 7.78 -35.26
CA CYS A 80 2.88 7.60 -36.13
C CYS A 80 2.88 6.17 -36.70
N SER A 81 2.80 6.05 -38.02
CA SER A 81 2.93 4.77 -38.73
C SER A 81 4.41 4.49 -39.01
N CYS A 82 4.97 3.47 -38.37
CA CYS A 82 6.42 3.22 -38.42
C CYS A 82 6.91 2.65 -39.74
N ASP A 83 8.07 3.13 -40.17
CA ASP A 83 8.85 2.50 -41.22
C ASP A 83 9.31 1.11 -40.76
N SER A 84 9.53 0.20 -41.71
CA SER A 84 9.96 -1.18 -41.39
C SER A 84 11.22 -1.18 -40.51
N GLY A 85 11.16 -1.94 -39.42
CA GLY A 85 12.26 -2.00 -38.45
C GLY A 85 12.15 -0.96 -37.34
N TYR A 86 11.11 -0.14 -37.27
CA TYR A 86 10.89 0.78 -36.15
C TYR A 86 9.54 0.50 -35.49
N ILE A 87 9.48 0.69 -34.18
CA ILE A 87 8.27 0.56 -33.35
C ILE A 87 8.20 1.73 -32.35
N GLY A 88 7.16 1.74 -31.52
CA GLY A 88 6.90 2.81 -30.57
C GLY A 88 5.92 3.84 -31.12
N ALA A 89 5.29 4.60 -30.23
CA ALA A 89 4.32 5.66 -30.60
C ALA A 89 4.93 6.77 -31.48
N HIS A 90 6.27 6.82 -31.54
CA HIS A 90 7.08 7.82 -32.21
C HIS A 90 7.99 7.23 -33.28
N CYS A 91 7.92 5.91 -33.50
CA CYS A 91 8.78 5.17 -34.42
C CYS A 91 10.26 5.52 -34.27
N ASP A 92 10.68 5.83 -33.05
CA ASP A 92 12.03 6.18 -32.63
C ASP A 92 12.75 4.97 -32.02
N ILE A 93 11.99 3.91 -31.73
CA ILE A 93 12.52 2.64 -31.27
C ILE A 93 12.83 1.80 -32.50
N LEU A 94 14.07 1.88 -32.98
CA LEU A 94 14.57 0.95 -33.98
C LEU A 94 14.62 -0.45 -33.39
N ILE A 95 13.85 -1.35 -33.99
CA ILE A 95 13.98 -2.80 -33.85
C ILE A 95 15.40 -3.15 -34.32
N GLY A 96 16.31 -3.32 -33.36
CA GLY A 96 17.62 -3.91 -33.62
C GLY A 96 18.79 -2.97 -33.81
N VAL A 97 18.89 -1.84 -33.08
CA VAL A 97 20.18 -1.13 -33.00
C VAL A 97 21.06 -1.70 -31.91
N GLN A 98 22.29 -1.99 -32.35
CA GLN A 98 23.40 -2.62 -31.65
C GLN A 98 23.23 -4.15 -31.58
N PRO A 99 24.30 -4.91 -31.89
CA PRO A 99 24.20 -6.34 -32.19
C PRO A 99 23.46 -7.00 -31.04
N TYR A 100 22.28 -7.55 -31.35
CA TYR A 100 21.47 -8.25 -30.36
C TYR A 100 22.37 -9.23 -29.62
N THR A 101 22.49 -9.05 -28.31
CA THR A 101 22.97 -10.14 -27.48
C THR A 101 21.83 -11.15 -27.23
N ALA A 102 20.56 -10.79 -27.51
CA ALA A 102 19.38 -11.66 -27.39
C ALA A 102 18.20 -11.26 -28.34
N PRO A 103 17.40 -12.22 -28.84
CA PRO A 103 16.09 -12.00 -29.48
C PRO A 103 15.07 -11.24 -28.61
N VAL A 104 13.98 -10.72 -29.18
CA VAL A 104 12.94 -9.95 -28.43
C VAL A 104 11.53 -10.36 -28.87
N CYS A 105 10.60 -10.53 -27.93
CA CYS A 105 9.19 -10.80 -28.20
C CYS A 105 8.26 -9.70 -27.65
N ASN A 106 7.20 -9.36 -28.39
CA ASN A 106 6.24 -8.31 -28.00
C ASN A 106 4.86 -8.87 -27.53
N LEU A 107 3.92 -7.97 -27.24
CA LEU A 107 2.55 -8.32 -26.83
C LEU A 107 1.69 -8.97 -27.91
N ASP A 108 2.02 -8.82 -29.20
CA ASP A 108 1.32 -9.49 -30.30
C ASP A 108 1.82 -10.93 -30.50
N SER A 109 2.57 -11.46 -29.53
CA SER A 109 3.27 -12.75 -29.60
C SER A 109 4.28 -12.84 -30.76
N LEU A 110 4.71 -11.70 -31.30
CA LEU A 110 5.72 -11.61 -32.34
C LEU A 110 7.12 -11.62 -31.73
N CYS A 111 7.94 -12.59 -32.12
CA CYS A 111 9.35 -12.70 -31.72
C CYS A 111 10.27 -12.37 -32.90
N VAL A 112 11.21 -11.44 -32.70
CA VAL A 112 12.16 -10.98 -33.72
C VAL A 112 13.57 -11.41 -33.34
N CYS A 113 14.26 -12.06 -34.28
CA CYS A 113 15.55 -12.71 -34.06
C CYS A 113 16.73 -12.03 -34.76
N ASP A 114 16.49 -11.05 -35.63
CA ASP A 114 17.56 -10.32 -36.29
C ASP A 114 17.33 -8.82 -36.44
N ALA A 115 18.42 -8.12 -36.76
CA ALA A 115 18.45 -6.67 -36.94
C ALA A 115 17.63 -6.15 -38.13
N HIS A 116 17.05 -7.04 -38.94
CA HIS A 116 16.18 -6.67 -40.06
C HIS A 116 14.69 -6.82 -39.72
N GLY A 117 14.35 -7.15 -38.47
CA GLY A 117 12.96 -7.29 -38.06
C GLY A 117 12.33 -8.62 -38.48
N ARG A 118 13.12 -9.63 -38.89
CA ARG A 118 12.55 -10.92 -39.30
C ARG A 118 12.15 -11.75 -38.08
N GLU A 119 11.00 -12.40 -38.22
CA GLU A 119 10.45 -13.28 -37.20
C GLU A 119 11.37 -14.46 -36.91
N CYS A 120 11.37 -14.87 -35.64
CA CYS A 120 11.99 -16.10 -35.21
C CYS A 120 11.26 -17.30 -35.84
N THR A 121 12.03 -18.20 -36.47
CA THR A 121 11.49 -19.44 -37.06
C THR A 121 11.45 -20.60 -36.07
N ASP A 122 12.10 -20.44 -34.91
CA ASP A 122 12.18 -21.41 -33.84
C ASP A 122 11.35 -20.91 -32.64
N ASP A 123 10.29 -21.65 -32.31
CA ASP A 123 9.38 -21.32 -31.21
C ASP A 123 10.04 -21.41 -29.83
N SER A 124 11.19 -22.08 -29.71
CA SER A 124 11.97 -22.09 -28.47
C SER A 124 12.63 -20.73 -28.16
N ILE A 125 12.64 -19.83 -29.14
CA ILE A 125 13.09 -18.45 -28.97
C ILE A 125 11.92 -17.58 -28.50
N ALA A 126 11.67 -17.66 -27.20
CA ALA A 126 10.68 -16.88 -26.49
C ALA A 126 11.15 -16.58 -25.05
N PRO A 127 10.58 -15.59 -24.37
CA PRO A 127 10.69 -15.46 -22.91
C PRO A 127 10.21 -16.73 -22.21
N ASP A 128 10.65 -16.92 -20.98
CA ASP A 128 10.21 -18.01 -20.11
C ASP A 128 10.18 -17.45 -18.69
N LEU A 129 9.00 -17.07 -18.22
CA LEU A 129 8.82 -16.38 -16.97
C LEU A 129 8.40 -17.34 -15.86
N PHE A 130 9.08 -17.26 -14.73
CA PHE A 130 8.62 -17.89 -13.51
C PHE A 130 9.05 -17.12 -12.27
N VAL A 131 8.40 -17.41 -11.15
CA VAL A 131 8.68 -16.77 -9.86
C VAL A 131 9.79 -17.52 -9.13
N LEU A 132 10.81 -16.79 -8.67
CA LEU A 132 11.92 -17.35 -7.90
C LEU A 132 11.53 -17.56 -6.43
N GLU A 133 11.10 -18.79 -6.09
CA GLU A 133 10.64 -19.20 -4.75
C GLU A 133 11.57 -18.75 -3.60
N LYS A 134 12.90 -18.86 -3.80
CA LYS A 134 13.91 -18.54 -2.77
C LYS A 134 13.85 -17.10 -2.24
N TYR A 135 13.17 -16.19 -2.94
CA TYR A 135 13.02 -14.80 -2.54
C TYR A 135 11.67 -14.47 -1.90
N LEU A 136 10.73 -15.41 -1.86
CA LEU A 136 9.33 -15.12 -1.51
C LEU A 136 9.11 -14.60 -0.09
N LYS A 137 9.83 -15.18 0.90
CA LYS A 137 9.88 -14.79 2.33
C LYS A 137 8.56 -14.17 2.87
N PRO A 138 7.45 -14.93 2.89
CA PRO A 138 6.17 -14.40 3.34
C PRO A 138 6.14 -14.14 4.86
N TYR A 139 5.40 -13.13 5.29
CA TYR A 139 5.13 -12.86 6.71
C TYR A 139 3.80 -12.13 6.91
N VAL A 140 3.28 -12.18 8.13
CA VAL A 140 2.04 -11.52 8.53
C VAL A 140 2.34 -10.17 9.18
N GLU A 141 1.61 -9.12 8.79
CA GLU A 141 1.66 -7.79 9.38
C GLU A 141 0.25 -7.31 9.73
N TRP A 142 0.10 -6.61 10.87
CA TRP A 142 -1.07 -5.78 11.15
C TRP A 142 -0.76 -4.33 10.81
N LYS A 143 -1.52 -3.73 9.90
CA LYS A 143 -1.39 -2.32 9.50
C LYS A 143 -2.73 -1.62 9.64
N LYS A 144 -2.73 -0.42 10.21
CA LYS A 144 -3.91 0.45 10.27
C LYS A 144 -3.90 1.38 9.07
N PHE A 145 -5.02 1.43 8.36
CA PHE A 145 -5.24 2.31 7.22
C PHE A 145 -6.27 3.37 7.57
N ASP A 146 -6.00 4.61 7.17
CA ASP A 146 -6.99 5.68 7.24
C ASP A 146 -7.96 5.59 6.07
N LYS A 147 -9.15 6.19 6.22
CA LYS A 147 -10.23 6.12 5.21
C LYS A 147 -9.80 6.55 3.80
N CYS A 148 -8.93 7.55 3.71
CA CYS A 148 -8.46 8.11 2.43
C CYS A 148 -7.04 7.63 2.07
N ASP A 149 -6.56 6.55 2.68
CA ASP A 149 -5.31 5.92 2.26
C ASP A 149 -5.44 5.41 0.82
N CYS A 150 -4.38 5.56 0.02
CA CYS A 150 -4.40 5.22 -1.40
C CYS A 150 -4.66 3.72 -1.66
N ALA A 151 -4.35 2.86 -0.68
CA ALA A 151 -4.57 1.43 -0.79
C ALA A 151 -6.07 1.08 -0.71
N VAL A 152 -6.88 1.89 -0.04
CA VAL A 152 -8.31 1.63 0.18
C VAL A 152 -9.07 1.70 -1.13
N GLY A 153 -9.73 0.60 -1.46
CA GLY A 153 -10.47 0.40 -2.70
C GLY A 153 -9.61 -0.08 -3.88
N ASP A 154 -8.29 0.07 -3.82
CA ASP A 154 -7.37 -0.45 -4.85
C ASP A 154 -6.84 -1.82 -4.44
N CYS A 155 -6.10 -1.87 -3.33
CA CYS A 155 -5.41 -3.05 -2.85
C CYS A 155 -5.64 -3.36 -1.36
N ILE A 156 -6.69 -2.80 -0.75
CA ILE A 156 -7.43 -3.34 0.40
C ILE A 156 -8.91 -2.95 0.22
N ASP A 157 -9.84 -3.73 0.74
CA ASP A 157 -11.27 -3.48 0.47
C ASP A 157 -11.88 -2.43 1.41
N ASP A 158 -11.29 -2.26 2.60
CA ASP A 158 -11.79 -1.33 3.63
C ASP A 158 -10.63 -0.74 4.46
N TYR A 159 -10.92 0.36 5.16
CA TYR A 159 -9.98 1.04 6.06
C TYR A 159 -9.99 0.42 7.47
N GLY A 160 -9.16 0.97 8.36
CA GLY A 160 -9.03 0.48 9.73
C GLY A 160 -7.89 -0.53 9.88
N LEU A 161 -7.96 -1.36 10.92
CA LEU A 161 -6.90 -2.34 11.22
C LEU A 161 -7.07 -3.56 10.30
N ARG A 162 -6.08 -3.83 9.46
CA ARG A 162 -6.07 -4.93 8.50
C ARG A 162 -4.92 -5.89 8.78
N LYS A 163 -5.15 -7.19 8.58
CA LYS A 163 -4.14 -8.25 8.63
C LYS A 163 -3.68 -8.55 7.21
N LEU A 164 -2.39 -8.42 6.95
CA LEU A 164 -1.80 -8.52 5.61
C LEU A 164 -0.81 -9.68 5.58
N LEU A 165 -0.91 -10.54 4.56
CA LEU A 165 0.15 -11.47 4.19
C LEU A 165 1.05 -10.79 3.16
N ARG A 166 2.23 -10.34 3.60
CA ARG A 166 3.25 -9.71 2.74
C ARG A 166 4.22 -10.74 2.21
N PHE A 167 4.77 -10.46 1.03
CA PHE A 167 5.77 -11.32 0.38
C PHE A 167 6.46 -10.59 -0.77
N THR A 168 7.73 -10.92 -1.00
CA THR A 168 8.50 -10.40 -2.13
C THR A 168 8.25 -11.27 -3.37
N VAL A 169 8.00 -10.68 -4.54
CA VAL A 169 7.93 -11.44 -5.79
C VAL A 169 9.11 -11.08 -6.68
N MET A 170 9.82 -12.10 -7.17
CA MET A 170 10.86 -11.91 -8.18
C MET A 170 10.53 -12.77 -9.39
N THR A 171 10.10 -12.13 -10.47
CA THR A 171 9.74 -12.78 -11.74
C THR A 171 10.97 -12.80 -12.61
N TYR A 172 11.46 -13.98 -13.00
CA TYR A 172 12.69 -14.15 -13.76
C TYR A 172 12.39 -14.60 -15.19
N ASN A 173 13.05 -13.98 -16.16
CA ASN A 173 13.04 -14.43 -17.54
C ASN A 173 14.24 -15.38 -17.78
N ALA A 174 13.96 -16.68 -17.81
CA ALA A 174 14.91 -17.74 -18.13
C ALA A 174 14.99 -18.08 -19.62
N GLY A 175 14.19 -17.40 -20.43
CA GLY A 175 14.11 -17.58 -21.86
C GLY A 175 15.30 -16.94 -22.56
N PRO A 176 15.62 -17.37 -23.80
CA PRO A 176 16.66 -16.74 -24.60
C PRO A 176 16.25 -15.38 -25.18
N ALA A 177 14.96 -15.02 -25.15
CA ALA A 177 14.46 -13.75 -25.69
C ALA A 177 14.03 -12.78 -24.59
N ASP A 178 14.25 -11.49 -24.82
CA ASP A 178 13.68 -10.42 -24.01
C ASP A 178 12.16 -10.38 -24.17
N LEU A 179 11.43 -10.15 -23.08
CA LEU A 179 10.03 -9.74 -23.13
C LEU A 179 9.97 -8.22 -23.27
N PHE A 180 9.30 -7.73 -24.31
CA PHE A 180 8.98 -6.32 -24.49
C PHE A 180 7.47 -6.10 -24.40
N ILE A 181 7.03 -5.42 -23.34
CA ILE A 181 5.60 -5.13 -23.16
C ILE A 181 5.23 -3.87 -23.95
N GLY A 182 6.07 -2.84 -23.88
CA GLY A 182 5.80 -1.56 -24.52
C GLY A 182 5.78 -0.42 -23.51
N GLN A 183 5.16 0.68 -23.92
CA GLN A 183 5.01 1.87 -23.10
C GLN A 183 3.52 2.17 -22.83
N PRO A 184 3.17 2.66 -21.63
CA PRO A 184 1.84 3.20 -21.36
C PRO A 184 1.45 4.26 -22.41
N GLY A 185 0.22 4.21 -22.93
CA GLY A 185 -0.24 5.11 -24.01
C GLY A 185 0.21 4.77 -25.44
N GLN A 186 1.02 3.71 -25.62
CA GLN A 186 1.49 3.29 -26.94
C GLN A 186 0.43 2.58 -27.78
N TYR A 187 -0.53 1.88 -27.14
CA TYR A 187 -1.58 1.09 -27.80
C TYR A 187 -2.96 1.65 -27.45
N THR A 188 -3.46 2.66 -28.16
CA THR A 188 -4.75 3.30 -27.82
C THR A 188 -5.88 3.04 -28.80
N ASP A 189 -5.64 2.36 -29.92
CA ASP A 189 -6.64 2.29 -31.00
C ASP A 189 -7.18 0.89 -31.25
N ASP A 190 -6.67 -0.14 -30.56
CA ASP A 190 -7.25 -1.48 -30.67
C ASP A 190 -8.32 -1.68 -29.60
N ALA A 191 -9.57 -1.53 -30.00
CA ALA A 191 -10.75 -1.87 -29.19
C ALA A 191 -10.77 -3.36 -28.76
N LEU A 192 -9.83 -4.19 -29.24
CA LEU A 192 -9.61 -5.58 -28.80
C LEU A 192 -8.55 -5.73 -27.69
N LEU A 193 -7.77 -4.68 -27.37
CA LEU A 193 -6.72 -4.65 -26.33
C LEU A 193 -7.02 -3.60 -25.25
N GLY A 194 -8.26 -3.54 -24.76
CA GLY A 194 -8.70 -2.59 -23.72
C GLY A 194 -7.68 -2.42 -22.59
N ASP A 195 -7.32 -1.16 -22.33
CA ASP A 195 -6.34 -0.64 -21.35
C ASP A 195 -5.57 -1.72 -20.56
N ILE A 196 -4.53 -2.28 -21.21
CA ILE A 196 -3.58 -3.20 -20.57
C ILE A 196 -2.69 -2.52 -19.52
N TYR A 197 -2.80 -1.20 -19.36
CA TYR A 197 -2.17 -0.42 -18.32
C TYR A 197 -3.22 0.28 -17.46
N SER A 198 -3.01 0.31 -16.15
CA SER A 198 -3.78 1.12 -15.20
C SER A 198 -2.86 2.01 -14.36
N TRP A 199 -3.41 3.09 -13.80
CA TRP A 199 -2.61 4.00 -12.97
C TRP A 199 -2.70 3.55 -11.53
N HIS A 200 -1.55 3.31 -10.90
CA HIS A 200 -1.50 2.90 -9.51
C HIS A 200 -1.21 4.08 -8.61
N VAL A 201 -2.22 4.56 -7.88
CA VAL A 201 -2.15 5.83 -7.11
C VAL A 201 -1.09 5.74 -6.01
N CYS A 202 -0.97 4.61 -5.31
CA CYS A 202 0.05 4.47 -4.26
C CYS A 202 1.48 4.48 -4.80
N HIS A 203 1.69 4.07 -6.05
CA HIS A 203 3.04 3.97 -6.63
C HIS A 203 3.35 5.09 -7.63
N ASN A 204 2.33 5.88 -8.00
CA ASN A 204 2.46 7.05 -8.87
C ASN A 204 3.07 6.73 -10.25
N HIS A 205 2.76 5.55 -10.81
CA HIS A 205 3.20 5.13 -12.14
C HIS A 205 2.27 4.07 -12.76
N PRO A 206 2.31 3.86 -14.09
CA PRO A 206 1.43 2.91 -14.77
C PRO A 206 1.84 1.44 -14.57
N HIS A 207 0.85 0.60 -14.32
CA HIS A 207 0.98 -0.82 -14.07
C HIS A 207 0.39 -1.64 -15.21
N PHE A 208 1.09 -2.69 -15.66
CA PHE A 208 0.58 -3.66 -16.63
C PHE A 208 -0.41 -4.65 -15.98
N LEU A 209 -1.52 -4.94 -16.65
CA LEU A 209 -2.63 -5.74 -16.15
C LEU A 209 -2.97 -7.01 -16.92
N PRO A 210 -3.17 -8.13 -16.21
CA PRO A 210 -2.49 -8.52 -14.96
C PRO A 210 -1.07 -9.03 -15.28
N TRP A 211 -0.07 -8.60 -14.52
CA TRP A 211 1.29 -9.17 -14.58
C TRP A 211 1.40 -10.48 -13.79
N ASN A 212 0.99 -10.41 -12.51
CA ASN A 212 0.93 -11.54 -11.60
C ASN A 212 -0.46 -11.59 -10.94
N VAL A 213 -0.95 -12.79 -10.67
CA VAL A 213 -2.14 -13.02 -9.84
C VAL A 213 -1.76 -13.80 -8.59
N PHE A 214 -2.27 -13.34 -7.44
CA PHE A 214 -2.02 -13.97 -6.14
C PHE A 214 -3.30 -14.61 -5.63
N ARG A 215 -3.19 -15.84 -5.12
CA ARG A 215 -4.32 -16.58 -4.53
C ARG A 215 -3.89 -17.25 -3.24
N LEU A 216 -4.79 -17.29 -2.27
CA LEU A 216 -4.70 -18.17 -1.12
C LEU A 216 -5.67 -19.32 -1.30
N VAL A 217 -5.14 -20.52 -1.24
CA VAL A 217 -5.89 -21.74 -1.47
C VAL A 217 -5.88 -22.61 -0.23
N ASN A 218 -7.05 -23.14 0.10
CA ASN A 218 -7.19 -24.19 1.10
C ASN A 218 -8.08 -25.31 0.53
N ASP A 219 -7.45 -26.42 0.14
CA ASP A 219 -8.13 -27.58 -0.46
C ASP A 219 -8.91 -28.42 0.56
N LYS A 220 -8.73 -28.16 1.86
CA LYS A 220 -9.34 -28.93 2.95
C LYS A 220 -10.45 -28.17 3.66
N ARG A 221 -10.72 -26.91 3.29
CA ARG A 221 -11.74 -26.10 3.94
C ARG A 221 -13.12 -26.69 3.67
N ARG A 222 -13.95 -26.75 4.71
CA ARG A 222 -15.36 -27.12 4.57
C ARG A 222 -16.15 -25.86 4.25
N ASN A 223 -17.03 -25.94 3.26
CA ASN A 223 -18.01 -24.88 3.02
C ASN A 223 -19.09 -24.87 4.12
N ALA A 224 -20.00 -23.90 4.07
CA ALA A 224 -21.08 -23.75 5.05
C ALA A 224 -22.01 -24.98 5.18
N THR A 225 -21.98 -25.92 4.23
CA THR A 225 -22.75 -27.17 4.26
C THR A 225 -21.95 -28.37 4.76
N GLY A 226 -20.70 -28.17 5.19
CA GLY A 226 -19.82 -29.23 5.71
C GLY A 226 -19.08 -30.04 4.65
N HIS A 227 -19.26 -29.75 3.35
CA HIS A 227 -18.53 -30.42 2.27
C HIS A 227 -17.13 -29.81 2.11
N VAL A 228 -16.13 -30.68 1.96
CA VAL A 228 -14.77 -30.24 1.60
C VAL A 228 -14.81 -29.72 0.17
N ALA A 229 -14.42 -28.46 -0.01
CA ALA A 229 -14.33 -27.82 -1.32
C ALA A 229 -13.08 -26.94 -1.34
N ARG A 230 -12.41 -26.86 -2.49
CA ARG A 230 -11.29 -25.94 -2.69
C ARG A 230 -11.79 -24.51 -2.46
N TYR A 231 -11.31 -23.88 -1.40
CA TYR A 231 -11.56 -22.47 -1.13
C TYR A 231 -10.42 -21.66 -1.76
N VAL A 232 -10.78 -20.67 -2.57
CA VAL A 232 -9.83 -19.76 -3.23
C VAL A 232 -10.19 -18.35 -2.79
N HIS A 233 -9.28 -17.70 -2.09
CA HIS A 233 -9.31 -16.25 -1.89
C HIS A 233 -8.36 -15.65 -2.92
N GLU A 234 -8.92 -15.14 -4.00
CA GLU A 234 -8.16 -14.50 -5.08
C GLU A 234 -8.08 -13.01 -4.83
N ARG A 235 -6.86 -12.48 -4.87
CA ARG A 235 -6.64 -11.05 -4.82
C ARG A 235 -5.56 -10.70 -5.82
N SER A 236 -5.98 -10.14 -6.94
CA SER A 236 -5.04 -9.61 -7.92
C SER A 236 -4.47 -8.32 -7.37
N LYS A 237 -3.14 -8.23 -7.34
CA LYS A 237 -2.49 -6.92 -7.35
C LYS A 237 -3.02 -6.18 -8.59
N SER A 238 -3.38 -4.91 -8.45
CA SER A 238 -3.87 -4.04 -9.51
C SER A 238 -2.81 -3.71 -10.58
N GLY A 239 -1.82 -4.59 -10.74
CA GLY A 239 -0.80 -4.61 -11.79
C GLY A 239 0.63 -4.45 -11.30
N SER A 240 1.57 -4.37 -12.25
CA SER A 240 2.97 -4.07 -11.97
C SER A 240 3.57 -3.26 -13.11
N THR A 241 4.41 -2.29 -12.81
CA THR A 241 5.41 -1.79 -13.76
C THR A 241 6.50 -2.85 -13.92
N VAL A 242 6.63 -3.40 -15.11
CA VAL A 242 7.55 -4.52 -15.38
C VAL A 242 8.88 -3.99 -15.92
N ILE A 243 9.96 -4.16 -15.17
CA ILE A 243 11.28 -3.60 -15.51
C ILE A 243 12.43 -4.58 -15.22
N ASP A 244 13.60 -4.27 -15.79
CA ASP A 244 14.86 -4.93 -15.45
C ASP A 244 15.35 -4.48 -14.08
N SER A 245 14.87 -5.13 -13.02
CA SER A 245 15.29 -4.79 -11.65
C SER A 245 16.62 -5.44 -11.28
N THR A 246 16.75 -6.75 -11.47
CA THR A 246 17.92 -7.52 -11.04
C THR A 246 18.48 -8.35 -12.19
N ARG A 247 19.80 -8.34 -12.36
CA ARG A 247 20.48 -9.29 -13.26
C ARG A 247 20.65 -10.61 -12.53
N SER A 248 19.72 -11.53 -12.76
CA SER A 248 19.62 -12.79 -12.00
C SER A 248 20.51 -13.92 -12.55
N SER A 249 21.02 -13.77 -13.78
CA SER A 249 21.98 -14.69 -14.37
C SER A 249 23.30 -14.00 -14.73
N SER A 250 24.43 -14.62 -14.36
CA SER A 250 25.76 -14.19 -14.81
C SER A 250 25.95 -14.35 -16.32
N LEU A 251 25.15 -15.22 -16.94
CA LEU A 251 25.08 -15.48 -18.38
C LEU A 251 24.11 -14.55 -19.12
N ALA A 252 23.42 -13.65 -18.41
CA ALA A 252 22.51 -12.71 -19.03
C ALA A 252 23.25 -11.91 -20.13
N PRO A 253 22.73 -11.87 -21.37
CA PRO A 253 23.47 -11.31 -22.51
C PRO A 253 23.73 -9.81 -22.40
N GLY A 254 22.82 -9.08 -21.73
CA GLY A 254 22.98 -7.68 -21.37
C GLY A 254 23.53 -7.50 -19.95
N LYS A 255 24.40 -6.49 -19.76
CA LYS A 255 24.88 -6.04 -18.43
C LYS A 255 24.21 -4.74 -17.95
N ILE A 256 23.52 -4.03 -18.84
CA ILE A 256 22.86 -2.76 -18.58
C ILE A 256 21.36 -3.01 -18.73
N ARG A 257 20.57 -2.46 -17.79
CA ARG A 257 19.11 -2.47 -17.82
C ARG A 257 18.62 -1.81 -19.10
N LYS A 258 17.74 -2.49 -19.84
CA LYS A 258 17.17 -2.01 -21.11
C LYS A 258 15.74 -1.52 -20.94
N TYR A 259 14.97 -2.18 -20.08
CA TYR A 259 13.60 -1.88 -19.73
C TYR A 259 13.56 -1.19 -18.36
N VAL A 260 13.30 0.12 -18.39
CA VAL A 260 13.21 0.98 -17.21
C VAL A 260 12.04 1.94 -17.39
N ASP A 261 11.39 2.28 -16.28
CA ASP A 261 10.31 3.25 -16.20
C ASP A 261 9.20 3.02 -17.24
N GLN A 262 9.15 3.86 -18.27
CA GLN A 262 8.10 3.84 -19.29
C GLN A 262 8.30 2.77 -20.34
N ARG A 263 9.50 2.21 -20.48
CA ARG A 263 9.76 1.11 -21.41
C ARG A 263 9.73 -0.20 -20.63
N GLN A 264 8.57 -0.84 -20.58
CA GLN A 264 8.36 -2.03 -19.78
C GLN A 264 8.73 -3.32 -20.52
N GLY A 265 9.27 -4.28 -19.77
CA GLY A 265 9.81 -5.53 -20.26
C GLY A 265 10.80 -6.17 -19.29
N VAL A 266 11.24 -7.39 -19.61
CA VAL A 266 12.25 -8.12 -18.84
C VAL A 266 13.23 -8.79 -19.81
N GLN A 267 14.50 -8.42 -19.72
CA GLN A 267 15.56 -8.99 -20.53
C GLN A 267 15.80 -10.48 -20.23
N ALA A 268 16.30 -11.21 -21.21
CA ALA A 268 16.78 -12.57 -21.01
C ALA A 268 17.85 -12.61 -19.89
N GLY A 269 17.62 -13.43 -18.86
CA GLY A 269 18.50 -13.54 -17.70
C GLY A 269 18.34 -12.45 -16.64
N TRP A 270 17.33 -11.60 -16.76
CA TRP A 270 16.97 -10.57 -15.78
C TRP A 270 15.66 -10.90 -15.05
N SER A 271 15.43 -10.20 -13.94
CA SER A 271 14.21 -10.31 -13.15
C SER A 271 13.61 -8.96 -12.81
N ASP A 272 12.29 -8.94 -12.77
CA ASP A 272 11.48 -7.91 -12.16
C ASP A 272 11.31 -8.20 -10.66
N TRP A 273 11.66 -7.26 -9.78
CA TRP A 273 11.72 -7.45 -8.33
C TRP A 273 10.73 -6.52 -7.64
N TYR A 274 9.75 -7.13 -6.99
CA TYR A 274 8.72 -6.47 -6.20
C TYR A 274 8.88 -6.80 -4.72
N PRO A 275 9.60 -5.96 -3.95
CA PRO A 275 9.82 -6.20 -2.53
C PRO A 275 8.57 -6.05 -1.68
N ASP A 276 8.53 -6.84 -0.61
CA ASP A 276 7.49 -6.91 0.43
C ASP A 276 7.13 -5.59 1.12
N TYR A 277 8.05 -4.62 1.17
CA TYR A 277 7.80 -3.30 1.77
C TYR A 277 7.01 -2.35 0.87
N LEU A 278 6.82 -2.68 -0.42
CA LEU A 278 5.98 -1.86 -1.30
C LEU A 278 4.52 -1.90 -0.85
N ASP A 279 3.80 -0.81 -1.07
CA ASP A 279 2.35 -0.83 -0.91
C ASP A 279 1.72 -1.80 -1.93
N CYS A 280 0.55 -2.35 -1.59
CA CYS A 280 -0.15 -3.32 -2.42
C CYS A 280 0.62 -4.61 -2.74
N GLN A 281 1.75 -4.86 -2.07
CA GLN A 281 2.54 -6.09 -2.18
C GLN A 281 2.17 -7.06 -1.06
N TRP A 282 0.87 -7.39 -0.99
CA TRP A 282 0.27 -8.27 0.01
C TRP A 282 -1.03 -8.91 -0.49
N ILE A 283 -1.53 -9.90 0.27
CA ILE A 283 -2.93 -10.31 0.27
C ILE A 283 -3.55 -9.85 1.59
N ASP A 284 -4.71 -9.19 1.54
CA ASP A 284 -5.48 -8.89 2.75
C ASP A 284 -6.12 -10.19 3.26
N ILE A 285 -5.75 -10.60 4.47
CA ILE A 285 -6.17 -11.83 5.12
C ILE A 285 -7.00 -11.56 6.38
N THR A 286 -7.52 -10.33 6.55
CA THR A 286 -8.25 -9.90 7.75
C THR A 286 -9.43 -10.81 8.08
N ASP A 287 -10.17 -11.23 7.04
CA ASP A 287 -11.38 -12.04 7.19
C ASP A 287 -11.12 -13.55 6.98
N LEU A 288 -9.84 -13.96 6.91
CA LEU A 288 -9.45 -15.35 6.74
C LEU A 288 -9.03 -15.99 8.06
N GLU A 289 -9.55 -17.18 8.30
CA GLU A 289 -9.18 -17.98 9.46
C GLU A 289 -7.79 -18.62 9.28
N PRO A 290 -7.03 -18.80 10.37
CA PRO A 290 -5.80 -19.58 10.37
C PRO A 290 -6.02 -21.01 9.87
N GLY A 291 -4.98 -21.62 9.30
CA GLY A 291 -5.05 -22.99 8.79
C GLY A 291 -3.94 -23.35 7.81
N ASP A 292 -4.04 -24.54 7.22
CA ASP A 292 -3.14 -24.99 6.16
C ASP A 292 -3.50 -24.28 4.85
N TRP A 293 -2.79 -23.20 4.54
CA TRP A 293 -2.95 -22.43 3.31
C TRP A 293 -1.81 -22.69 2.33
N THR A 294 -2.09 -22.52 1.04
CA THR A 294 -1.08 -22.46 -0.03
C THR A 294 -1.19 -21.10 -0.70
N LEU A 295 -0.07 -20.38 -0.78
CA LEU A 295 0.07 -19.17 -1.57
C LEU A 295 0.39 -19.58 -3.01
N GLU A 296 -0.52 -19.25 -3.92
CA GLU A 296 -0.33 -19.42 -5.36
C GLU A 296 0.00 -18.07 -6.00
N ILE A 297 1.06 -18.06 -6.81
CA ILE A 297 1.48 -16.90 -7.58
C ILE A 297 1.65 -17.33 -9.03
N GLU A 298 0.86 -16.73 -9.91
CA GLU A 298 0.87 -17.03 -11.34
C GLU A 298 1.29 -15.81 -12.15
N VAL A 299 2.38 -15.93 -12.89
CA VAL A 299 2.82 -14.92 -13.88
C VAL A 299 2.15 -15.20 -15.22
N ASN A 300 1.84 -14.14 -15.99
CA ASN A 300 1.16 -14.25 -17.30
C ASN A 300 -0.09 -15.15 -17.29
N PRO A 301 -1.02 -15.00 -16.33
CA PRO A 301 -2.14 -15.93 -16.17
C PRO A 301 -3.10 -15.95 -17.37
N LEU A 302 -3.10 -14.88 -18.17
CA LEU A 302 -3.92 -14.77 -19.37
C LEU A 302 -3.19 -15.20 -20.66
N ARG A 303 -1.92 -15.62 -20.55
CA ARG A 303 -1.06 -15.98 -21.69
C ARG A 303 -1.03 -14.90 -22.78
N LYS A 304 -0.97 -13.62 -22.35
CA LYS A 304 -1.00 -12.45 -23.24
C LYS A 304 0.22 -12.36 -24.14
N PHE A 305 1.37 -12.85 -23.66
CA PHE A 305 2.60 -12.91 -24.43
C PHE A 305 3.05 -14.35 -24.59
N LYS A 306 3.72 -14.61 -25.72
CA LYS A 306 4.33 -15.89 -26.04
C LYS A 306 5.44 -16.20 -25.04
N GLU A 307 5.38 -17.40 -24.47
CA GLU A 307 6.44 -17.99 -23.66
C GLU A 307 6.87 -19.35 -24.21
N ARG A 308 8.10 -19.74 -23.89
CA ARG A 308 8.67 -21.05 -24.22
C ARG A 308 8.04 -22.16 -23.39
N ASP A 309 7.78 -21.89 -22.12
CA ASP A 309 7.18 -22.80 -21.16
C ASP A 309 6.12 -22.01 -20.39
N TYR A 310 4.93 -22.59 -20.22
CA TYR A 310 3.84 -22.02 -19.42
C TYR A 310 3.56 -22.85 -18.16
N ASP A 311 4.16 -24.05 -18.05
CA ASP A 311 3.87 -24.98 -16.97
C ASP A 311 4.59 -24.58 -15.67
N ASN A 312 5.59 -23.71 -15.77
CA ASN A 312 6.36 -23.14 -14.65
C ASN A 312 5.88 -21.75 -14.22
N ASN A 313 4.83 -21.20 -14.84
CA ASN A 313 4.29 -19.88 -14.50
C ASN A 313 3.62 -19.85 -13.11
N LEU A 314 3.13 -20.99 -12.62
CA LEU A 314 2.44 -21.12 -11.35
C LEU A 314 3.40 -21.61 -10.26
N LEU A 315 3.73 -20.74 -9.31
CA LEU A 315 4.38 -21.11 -8.06
C LEU A 315 3.32 -21.45 -6.99
N GLN A 316 3.45 -22.61 -6.34
CA GLN A 316 2.65 -22.99 -5.18
C GLN A 316 3.55 -23.08 -3.94
N TYR A 317 3.33 -22.20 -2.96
CA TYR A 317 4.13 -22.11 -1.74
C TYR A 317 3.30 -22.48 -0.51
N PRO A 318 3.64 -23.56 0.22
CA PRO A 318 2.89 -23.98 1.40
C PRO A 318 3.16 -23.03 2.58
N LEU A 319 2.11 -22.43 3.12
CA LEU A 319 2.14 -21.56 4.30
C LEU A 319 1.90 -22.38 5.57
N THR A 320 2.83 -23.29 5.86
CA THR A 320 2.72 -24.26 6.96
C THR A 320 3.73 -23.98 8.06
N CYS A 321 3.32 -24.21 9.31
CA CYS A 321 4.17 -24.04 10.48
C CYS A 321 5.08 -25.26 10.67
N SER A 322 6.31 -25.01 11.09
CA SER A 322 7.31 -26.03 11.44
C SER A 322 7.97 -25.64 12.77
N PRO A 323 7.68 -26.32 13.89
CA PRO A 323 6.90 -27.57 13.99
C PRO A 323 5.42 -27.39 13.66
N LYS A 324 4.75 -28.50 13.31
CA LYS A 324 3.29 -28.48 13.09
C LYS A 324 2.55 -28.21 14.39
N CYS A 325 1.53 -27.38 14.34
CA CYS A 325 0.65 -27.10 15.47
C CYS A 325 -0.12 -28.37 15.88
N VAL A 326 0.03 -28.82 17.13
CA VAL A 326 -0.59 -30.05 17.65
C VAL A 326 -2.05 -29.80 18.05
N HIS A 327 -2.27 -28.75 18.85
CA HIS A 327 -3.60 -28.30 19.30
C HIS A 327 -3.79 -26.82 18.97
N GLY A 328 -3.93 -26.54 17.69
CA GLY A 328 -4.08 -25.20 17.15
C GLY A 328 -4.00 -25.17 15.64
N ALA A 329 -4.01 -23.98 15.07
CA ALA A 329 -3.92 -23.75 13.65
C ALA A 329 -2.70 -22.87 13.31
N CYS A 330 -2.11 -23.11 12.15
CA CYS A 330 -0.99 -22.29 11.68
C CYS A 330 -1.50 -20.95 11.14
N ASP A 331 -0.92 -19.85 11.60
CA ASP A 331 -1.24 -18.52 11.13
C ASP A 331 -0.43 -18.18 9.86
N PHE A 332 -0.85 -18.72 8.71
CA PHE A 332 -0.25 -18.45 7.39
C PHE A 332 1.27 -18.64 7.35
N GLY A 333 1.77 -19.72 7.97
CA GLY A 333 3.21 -20.03 8.01
C GLY A 333 4.01 -19.21 9.02
N SER A 334 3.36 -18.34 9.82
CA SER A 334 4.00 -17.58 10.89
C SER A 334 4.06 -18.37 12.19
N ASN A 335 3.07 -18.23 13.08
CA ASN A 335 3.05 -18.86 14.40
C ASN A 335 1.84 -19.78 14.56
N CYS A 336 1.91 -20.72 15.51
CA CYS A 336 0.74 -21.49 15.90
C CYS A 336 -0.20 -20.67 16.80
N LEU A 337 -1.47 -20.64 16.43
CA LEU A 337 -2.55 -20.12 17.27
C LEU A 337 -3.19 -21.30 17.99
N CYS A 338 -2.91 -21.42 19.29
CA CYS A 338 -3.32 -22.57 20.08
C CYS A 338 -4.81 -22.56 20.41
N ASP A 339 -5.40 -23.75 20.41
CA ASP A 339 -6.74 -23.99 20.91
C ASP A 339 -6.81 -23.69 22.41
N ASP A 340 -8.02 -23.40 22.90
CA ASP A 340 -8.25 -23.15 24.32
C ASP A 340 -7.69 -24.28 25.20
N GLY A 341 -6.89 -23.89 26.20
CA GLY A 341 -6.24 -24.84 27.10
C GLY A 341 -4.95 -25.46 26.56
N TRP A 342 -4.37 -24.93 25.47
CA TRP A 342 -3.05 -25.32 24.96
C TRP A 342 -2.12 -24.12 24.80
N THR A 343 -0.82 -24.36 24.90
CA THR A 343 0.24 -23.34 24.79
C THR A 343 1.54 -23.97 24.28
N GLY A 344 2.56 -23.13 24.10
CA GLY A 344 3.84 -23.48 23.47
C GLY A 344 3.87 -23.12 21.98
N GLU A 345 5.08 -23.12 21.41
CA GLU A 345 5.34 -22.72 20.01
C GLU A 345 4.60 -23.60 18.99
N ASP A 346 4.40 -24.88 19.32
CA ASP A 346 3.70 -25.89 18.51
C ASP A 346 2.38 -26.35 19.16
N CYS A 347 1.89 -25.63 20.19
CA CYS A 347 0.67 -25.95 20.93
C CYS A 347 0.62 -27.38 21.49
N ASN A 348 1.77 -27.91 21.92
CA ASN A 348 1.88 -29.27 22.45
C ASN A 348 1.70 -29.35 23.98
N THR A 349 1.62 -28.21 24.67
CA THR A 349 1.60 -28.16 26.13
C THR A 349 0.21 -27.79 26.61
N ARG A 350 -0.45 -28.71 27.32
CA ARG A 350 -1.76 -28.43 27.91
C ARG A 350 -1.62 -27.47 29.08
N TYR A 351 -2.46 -26.45 29.10
CA TYR A 351 -2.68 -25.63 30.27
C TYR A 351 -2.98 -26.52 31.48
N GLY A 352 -2.18 -26.40 32.55
CA GLY A 352 -2.49 -27.04 33.84
C GLY A 352 -2.37 -28.56 33.92
N LYS A 353 -1.55 -29.26 33.11
CA LYS A 353 -1.21 -30.68 33.42
C LYS A 353 -0.14 -30.80 34.51
N GLY A 354 -0.61 -30.52 35.73
CA GLY A 354 -0.11 -30.89 37.04
C GLY A 354 -1.28 -30.54 37.96
N GLY A 355 -2.25 -31.46 38.07
CA GLY A 355 -3.62 -31.14 38.43
C GLY A 355 -3.76 -30.25 39.65
N ASP A 356 -4.30 -29.06 39.42
CA ASP A 356 -5.23 -28.38 40.30
C ASP A 356 -6.14 -27.56 39.37
N VAL A 357 -7.44 -27.59 39.63
CA VAL A 357 -8.25 -26.41 39.32
C VAL A 357 -7.50 -25.28 39.98
N CYS A 358 -6.99 -24.31 39.20
CA CYS A 358 -6.37 -23.16 39.80
C CYS A 358 -7.45 -22.48 40.63
N VAL A 359 -7.36 -22.61 41.96
CA VAL A 359 -8.24 -21.92 42.90
C VAL A 359 -7.67 -20.51 43.00
N PRO A 360 -8.41 -19.48 42.56
CA PRO A 360 -7.95 -18.11 42.68
C PRO A 360 -7.66 -17.81 44.15
N ASP A 361 -6.39 -17.66 44.49
CA ASP A 361 -5.94 -17.19 45.78
C ASP A 361 -5.52 -15.73 45.63
N CYS A 362 -6.35 -14.86 46.17
CA CYS A 362 -6.17 -13.43 46.11
C CYS A 362 -5.50 -12.87 47.35
N GLY A 363 -5.33 -13.67 48.42
CA GLY A 363 -4.92 -13.13 49.72
C GLY A 363 -5.75 -11.89 50.11
N ASP A 364 -5.06 -10.75 50.29
CA ASP A 364 -5.67 -9.43 50.58
C ASP A 364 -5.96 -8.58 49.33
N ALA A 365 -5.76 -9.12 48.12
CA ALA A 365 -5.97 -8.41 46.87
C ALA A 365 -7.47 -8.33 46.52
N HIS A 366 -7.93 -7.13 46.18
CA HIS A 366 -9.29 -6.82 45.74
C HIS A 366 -9.39 -6.54 44.23
N CYS A 367 -8.27 -6.56 43.52
CA CYS A 367 -8.21 -6.37 42.08
C CYS A 367 -6.96 -6.97 41.46
N GLY A 368 -6.95 -7.08 40.13
CA GLY A 368 -5.76 -7.48 39.37
C GLY A 368 -5.69 -8.98 39.13
N GLU A 369 -4.61 -9.41 38.51
CA GLU A 369 -4.40 -10.82 38.15
C GLU A 369 -4.32 -11.68 39.42
N SER A 370 -5.07 -12.78 39.42
CA SER A 370 -4.89 -13.81 40.44
C SER A 370 -3.65 -14.66 40.11
N ASN A 371 -3.33 -15.61 40.99
CA ASN A 371 -2.41 -16.71 40.68
C ASN A 371 -2.92 -17.62 39.54
N CYS A 372 -4.16 -17.41 39.09
CA CYS A 372 -4.80 -18.13 38.01
C CYS A 372 -4.87 -17.28 36.75
N PRO A 373 -4.39 -17.80 35.61
CA PRO A 373 -4.46 -17.07 34.36
C PRO A 373 -5.90 -16.92 33.88
N PHE A 374 -6.23 -15.72 33.39
CA PHE A 374 -7.57 -15.29 32.95
C PHE A 374 -8.62 -15.10 34.07
N GLU A 375 -8.27 -15.34 35.33
CA GLU A 375 -9.11 -15.05 36.50
C GLU A 375 -8.55 -13.83 37.26
N LEU A 376 -9.44 -12.90 37.63
CA LEU A 376 -9.07 -11.68 38.35
C LEU A 376 -9.55 -11.75 39.80
N CYS A 377 -8.75 -11.20 40.72
CA CYS A 377 -9.15 -11.03 42.12
C CYS A 377 -10.26 -9.99 42.33
N GLY A 378 -10.59 -9.26 41.27
CA GLY A 378 -11.63 -8.26 41.22
C GLY A 378 -11.31 -7.23 40.13
N VAL A 379 -12.30 -6.44 39.78
CA VAL A 379 -12.14 -5.30 38.88
C VAL A 379 -12.41 -4.05 39.69
N CYS A 380 -11.54 -3.06 39.54
CA CYS A 380 -11.74 -1.78 40.20
C CYS A 380 -12.97 -1.05 39.66
N GLU A 381 -13.69 -0.37 40.55
CA GLU A 381 -14.82 0.46 40.15
C GLU A 381 -14.38 1.55 39.18
N ARG A 382 -15.34 2.07 38.41
CA ARG A 382 -15.10 3.11 37.41
C ARG A 382 -14.30 4.25 38.06
N HIS A 383 -13.16 4.59 37.45
CA HIS A 383 -12.20 5.64 37.88
C HIS A 383 -11.16 5.26 38.93
N SER A 384 -10.85 3.97 39.05
CA SER A 384 -9.69 3.47 39.79
C SER A 384 -8.92 2.45 38.96
N HIS A 385 -7.62 2.32 39.19
CA HIS A 385 -6.76 1.32 38.55
C HIS A 385 -6.18 0.39 39.61
N CYS A 386 -5.87 -0.83 39.20
CA CYS A 386 -5.29 -1.80 40.11
C CYS A 386 -3.78 -1.59 40.23
N LYS A 387 -3.28 -1.48 41.46
CA LYS A 387 -1.83 -1.46 41.75
C LYS A 387 -1.56 -2.26 43.03
N ASN A 388 -0.69 -3.25 42.92
CA ASN A 388 -0.33 -4.17 44.02
C ASN A 388 -1.56 -4.80 44.71
N GLY A 389 -2.54 -5.26 43.92
CA GLY A 389 -3.74 -5.92 44.41
C GLY A 389 -4.79 -5.00 45.05
N LYS A 390 -4.57 -3.68 45.09
CA LYS A 390 -5.54 -2.71 45.65
C LYS A 390 -5.99 -1.73 44.60
N CYS A 391 -7.27 -1.37 44.65
CA CYS A 391 -7.81 -0.32 43.79
C CYS A 391 -7.31 1.03 44.27
N MET A 392 -6.46 1.64 43.46
CA MET A 392 -5.95 2.98 43.66
C MET A 392 -6.75 3.94 42.77
N CYS A 393 -7.14 5.08 43.34
CA CYS A 393 -7.82 6.11 42.58
C CYS A 393 -6.93 6.56 41.41
N SER A 394 -7.52 6.69 40.22
CA SER A 394 -6.82 7.19 39.03
C SER A 394 -7.09 8.69 38.88
N PRO A 395 -6.08 9.56 39.06
CA PRO A 395 -6.22 10.99 38.86
C PRO A 395 -6.76 11.29 37.45
N ARG A 396 -7.82 12.09 37.34
CA ARG A 396 -8.40 12.48 36.04
C ARG A 396 -7.94 13.85 35.62
N CYS A 397 -6.74 13.89 35.06
CA CYS A 397 -6.13 15.12 34.54
C CYS A 397 -6.12 15.22 33.02
N GLU A 398 -6.61 14.19 32.33
CA GLU A 398 -6.70 14.23 30.87
C GLU A 398 -7.64 15.36 30.43
N GLY A 399 -7.10 16.30 29.64
CA GLY A 399 -7.80 17.50 29.21
C GLY A 399 -7.90 18.62 30.26
N LYS A 400 -7.36 18.46 31.48
CA LYS A 400 -7.33 19.49 32.52
C LYS A 400 -5.92 20.09 32.66
N PHE A 401 -5.84 21.42 32.74
CA PHE A 401 -4.62 22.16 33.05
C PHE A 401 -4.48 22.53 34.53
N CYS A 402 -5.62 22.58 35.24
CA CYS A 402 -5.70 22.89 36.66
C CYS A 402 -6.95 22.24 37.29
N GLY A 403 -7.02 22.22 38.63
CA GLY A 403 -8.22 21.84 39.38
C GLY A 403 -8.14 20.44 39.99
N PRO A 404 -9.18 19.97 40.71
CA PRO A 404 -9.13 18.71 41.45
C PRO A 404 -9.04 17.49 40.53
N ASP A 405 -8.24 16.50 40.95
CA ASP A 405 -8.00 15.26 40.21
C ASP A 405 -8.99 14.13 40.53
N GLY A 406 -9.87 14.36 41.50
CA GLY A 406 -10.87 13.39 41.98
C GLY A 406 -10.34 12.37 42.99
N CYS A 407 -9.06 12.45 43.36
CA CYS A 407 -8.37 11.53 44.28
C CYS A 407 -7.80 12.23 45.52
N GLY A 408 -8.18 13.49 45.76
CA GLY A 408 -7.70 14.31 46.88
C GLY A 408 -6.46 15.15 46.56
N SER A 409 -5.99 15.13 45.31
CA SER A 409 -4.89 15.95 44.78
C SER A 409 -5.40 16.87 43.66
N HIS A 410 -4.49 17.56 42.94
CA HIS A 410 -4.83 18.50 41.88
C HIS A 410 -4.08 18.22 40.57
N CYS A 411 -4.74 18.48 39.45
CA CYS A 411 -4.25 18.36 38.09
C CYS A 411 -3.54 19.63 37.64
N GLY A 412 -2.30 19.84 38.05
CA GLY A 412 -1.51 21.00 37.64
C GLY A 412 -1.94 22.32 38.30
N VAL A 413 -1.16 23.37 38.06
CA VAL A 413 -1.36 24.72 38.58
C VAL A 413 -1.23 25.74 37.45
N CYS A 414 -2.02 26.80 37.50
CA CYS A 414 -1.93 27.88 36.51
C CYS A 414 -0.66 28.70 36.74
N MET A 415 0.14 28.85 35.70
CA MET A 415 1.48 29.45 35.78
C MET A 415 1.48 30.92 35.32
N GLY A 416 0.41 31.41 34.68
CA GLY A 416 0.27 32.82 34.31
C GLY A 416 0.00 33.71 35.53
N GLU A 417 0.64 34.87 35.61
CA GLU A 417 0.53 35.80 36.75
C GLU A 417 -0.91 36.25 37.07
N ASN A 418 -1.83 36.18 36.09
CA ASN A 418 -3.25 36.55 36.23
C ASN A 418 -4.22 35.40 35.89
N GLU A 419 -3.75 34.16 35.90
CA GLU A 419 -4.59 32.99 35.63
C GLU A 419 -5.18 32.41 36.92
N VAL A 420 -6.49 32.17 36.91
CA VAL A 420 -7.20 31.47 37.99
C VAL A 420 -7.76 30.18 37.41
N CYS A 421 -7.71 29.10 38.19
CA CYS A 421 -8.29 27.86 37.75
C CYS A 421 -9.83 27.91 37.80
N ASP A 422 -10.47 27.71 36.64
CA ASP A 422 -11.88 27.31 36.63
C ASP A 422 -11.94 25.81 36.89
N GLU A 423 -12.25 25.44 38.13
CA GLU A 423 -12.31 24.04 38.56
C GLU A 423 -13.40 23.23 37.83
N SER A 424 -14.43 23.89 37.30
CA SER A 424 -15.53 23.24 36.57
C SER A 424 -15.13 22.90 35.14
N ALA A 425 -14.38 23.79 34.48
CA ALA A 425 -13.84 23.59 33.13
C ALA A 425 -12.49 22.85 33.13
N GLY A 426 -11.77 22.84 34.25
CA GLY A 426 -10.41 22.32 34.36
C GLY A 426 -9.38 23.14 33.56
N GLN A 427 -9.67 24.40 33.29
CA GLN A 427 -8.83 25.29 32.48
C GLN A 427 -8.37 26.50 33.28
N CYS A 428 -7.15 26.96 32.98
CA CYS A 428 -6.64 28.22 33.49
C CYS A 428 -7.31 29.35 32.72
N ILE A 429 -8.17 30.10 33.40
CA ILE A 429 -8.82 31.27 32.82
C ILE A 429 -8.01 32.48 33.24
N CYS A 430 -7.52 33.21 32.24
CA CYS A 430 -6.84 34.45 32.48
C CYS A 430 -7.86 35.53 32.83
N THR A 431 -7.68 36.17 33.98
CA THR A 431 -8.54 37.25 34.46
C THR A 431 -7.87 38.57 34.10
N PRO A 432 -8.29 39.25 33.01
CA PRO A 432 -7.61 40.45 32.54
C PRO A 432 -7.71 41.55 33.58
N SER A 433 -6.58 42.19 33.90
CA SER A 433 -6.54 43.29 34.86
C SER A 433 -5.92 44.54 34.26
N CYS A 434 -6.79 45.54 34.09
CA CYS A 434 -6.44 46.90 33.68
C CYS A 434 -6.47 47.89 34.84
N ALA A 435 -6.52 47.39 36.08
CA ALA A 435 -6.49 48.24 37.25
C ALA A 435 -5.21 49.10 37.22
N TYR A 436 -5.40 50.42 37.25
CA TYR A 436 -4.33 51.42 37.23
C TYR A 436 -3.48 51.48 35.95
N LYS A 437 -3.97 50.94 34.82
CA LYS A 437 -3.31 50.99 33.51
C LYS A 437 -4.12 51.82 32.52
N ASP A 438 -3.51 52.83 31.89
CA ASP A 438 -4.11 53.59 30.79
C ASP A 438 -3.83 52.93 29.42
N CYS A 439 -2.72 52.20 29.33
CA CYS A 439 -2.24 51.52 28.14
C CYS A 439 -1.48 50.22 28.50
N GLY A 440 -1.27 49.33 27.53
CA GLY A 440 -0.38 48.16 27.67
C GLY A 440 -1.10 46.86 28.03
N PHE A 441 -0.36 45.76 28.13
CA PHE A 441 -0.97 44.42 28.24
C PHE A 441 -1.74 44.21 29.55
N ASP A 442 -2.91 43.57 29.46
CA ASP A 442 -3.79 43.24 30.59
C ASP A 442 -3.40 41.95 31.33
N GLY A 443 -2.33 41.31 30.87
CA GLY A 443 -1.84 40.01 31.37
C GLY A 443 -2.45 38.80 30.67
N CYS A 444 -3.38 38.99 29.72
CA CYS A 444 -4.17 37.94 29.06
C CYS A 444 -4.21 38.09 27.53
N PHE A 445 -3.07 38.43 26.91
CA PHE A 445 -2.92 38.68 25.46
C PHE A 445 -3.80 39.79 24.86
N HIS A 446 -4.50 40.58 25.69
CA HIS A 446 -5.19 41.79 25.26
C HIS A 446 -4.50 43.04 25.85
N VAL A 447 -4.93 44.21 25.42
CA VAL A 447 -4.36 45.50 25.86
C VAL A 447 -5.41 46.33 26.59
N CYS A 448 -5.01 46.87 27.73
CA CYS A 448 -5.74 47.87 28.49
C CYS A 448 -5.63 49.19 27.78
N GLY A 449 -6.67 49.66 27.09
CA GLY A 449 -6.67 50.98 26.45
C GLY A 449 -5.63 51.18 25.36
N THR A 450 -5.68 52.36 24.73
CA THR A 450 -4.76 52.78 23.65
C THR A 450 -4.47 54.27 23.82
N CYS A 451 -3.21 54.67 23.69
CA CYS A 451 -2.85 56.08 23.83
C CYS A 451 -3.29 56.92 22.64
N GLY A 452 -3.53 58.21 22.90
CA GLY A 452 -3.95 59.16 21.88
C GLY A 452 -2.84 59.50 20.89
N GLU A 453 -3.20 60.24 19.84
CA GLU A 453 -2.27 60.66 18.79
C GLU A 453 -1.15 61.54 19.39
N GLY A 454 0.11 61.10 19.26
CA GLY A 454 1.29 61.78 19.82
C GLY A 454 1.73 61.31 21.22
N GLU A 455 1.09 60.27 21.78
CA GLU A 455 1.47 59.66 23.06
C GLU A 455 2.05 58.25 22.86
N ALA A 456 2.96 57.84 23.75
CA ALA A 456 3.53 56.50 23.79
C ALA A 456 3.18 55.82 25.13
N CYS A 457 2.95 54.50 25.07
CA CYS A 457 2.71 53.71 26.28
C CYS A 457 4.02 53.39 26.98
N VAL A 458 4.23 53.95 28.18
CA VAL A 458 5.44 53.71 28.99
C VAL A 458 5.00 53.36 30.41
N ASN A 459 5.45 52.21 30.93
CA ASN A 459 5.06 51.69 32.24
C ASN A 459 3.53 51.70 32.48
N TYR A 460 2.77 51.29 31.47
CA TYR A 460 1.31 51.20 31.48
C TYR A 460 0.53 52.53 31.54
N HIS A 461 1.20 53.67 31.35
CA HIS A 461 0.59 54.99 31.27
C HIS A 461 0.86 55.65 29.91
N CYS A 462 -0.11 56.43 29.42
CA CYS A 462 0.06 57.21 28.19
C CYS A 462 0.81 58.50 28.48
N ILE A 463 1.95 58.67 27.80
CA ILE A 463 2.82 59.84 28.00
C ILE A 463 3.08 60.49 26.64
N ALA A 464 2.96 61.81 26.55
CA ALA A 464 3.25 62.57 25.33
C ALA A 464 4.69 62.34 24.85
N ALA A 465 4.85 61.97 23.57
CA ALA A 465 6.13 61.62 22.95
C ALA A 465 7.12 62.79 22.83
N ASN A 466 6.75 64.00 23.27
CA ASN A 466 7.54 65.24 23.17
C ASN A 466 8.06 65.78 24.51
N ALA A 467 8.38 64.91 25.47
CA ALA A 467 9.24 65.25 26.60
C ALA A 467 10.65 64.65 26.42
N THR A 468 11.41 65.16 25.44
CA THR A 468 12.84 64.85 25.30
C THR A 468 13.70 65.59 26.33
N ARG A 469 14.47 64.80 27.09
CA ARG A 469 15.82 65.04 27.67
C ARG A 469 16.00 65.90 28.93
N LEU A 470 16.98 65.41 29.72
CA LEU A 470 17.75 65.97 30.86
C LEU A 470 17.30 65.33 32.20
N ALA A 471 18.15 64.68 33.00
CA ALA A 471 19.61 64.59 33.06
C ALA A 471 20.06 63.22 33.60
#